data_AF-A0A959FK28-F1
#
_entry.id   AF-A0A959FK28-F1
#
_cell.length_a   1.000
_cell.length_b   1.000
_cell.length_c   1.000
_cell.angle_alpha   90.00
_cell.angle_beta   90.00
_cell.angle_gamma   90.00
#
_symmetry.space_group_name_H-M   'P 1'
#
loop_
_entity.id
_entity.type
_entity.pdbx_description
1 polymer ?
#
loop_
_entity_poly.entity_id
_entity_poly.type
_entity_poly.pdbx_seq_one_letter_code
_entity_poly.pdbx_strand_id
1 'polypeptide(L)'
;MPNNYRLRLNPEEPSREDIQRSMDFDGLLARYEQAQAAAQPGRIRRLVYRGAAIAAAILLLIFAGPAIWGPRQAPTAADFFAKRPYVERPIQQIPAPTTRSQVLAAHSGGVIDFPSGSRLVVPASAFMDDRGRLISGDVKVHYRELYDYIDFFVSGIPLAYDSAGLYRYLESAGM
;
A
#
# COMPACT_ATOMS: atom_id res chain seq x y z
N MET A 1 26.64 -62.17 3.96
CA MET A 1 26.72 -61.57 5.31
C MET A 1 26.54 -62.69 6.33
N PRO A 2 27.58 -63.03 7.09
CA PRO A 2 27.53 -64.08 8.10
C PRO A 2 26.72 -63.58 9.30
N ASN A 3 25.60 -64.25 9.60
CA ASN A 3 24.82 -63.94 10.79
C ASN A 3 25.49 -64.59 12.01
N ASN A 4 26.08 -63.76 12.88
CA ASN A 4 26.68 -64.17 14.15
C ASN A 4 25.61 -64.54 15.19
N TYR A 5 24.86 -65.61 14.97
CA TYR A 5 23.97 -66.15 15.99
C TYR A 5 24.75 -67.10 16.92
N ARG A 6 24.84 -66.73 18.19
CA ARG A 6 25.29 -67.63 19.27
C ARG A 6 24.16 -68.60 19.59
N LEU A 7 24.00 -69.62 18.74
CA LEU A 7 23.06 -70.71 18.96
C LEU A 7 23.61 -71.61 20.09
N ARG A 8 23.10 -71.41 21.30
CA ARG A 8 23.40 -72.27 22.45
C ARG A 8 22.42 -73.45 22.43
N LEU A 9 22.92 -74.60 21.99
CA LEU A 9 22.19 -75.87 22.02
C LEU A 9 22.32 -76.45 23.43
N ASN A 10 21.20 -76.78 24.06
CA ASN A 10 21.07 -77.20 25.47
C ASN A 10 21.55 -76.14 26.50
N PRO A 11 20.86 -74.99 26.61
CA PRO A 11 21.14 -74.05 27.70
C PRO A 11 20.93 -74.75 29.05
N GLU A 12 21.82 -74.50 30.00
CA GLU A 12 21.61 -74.93 31.38
C GLU A 12 20.31 -74.29 31.91
N GLU A 13 19.50 -75.10 32.58
CA GLU A 13 18.27 -74.61 33.19
C GLU A 13 18.63 -73.54 34.23
N PRO A 14 18.00 -72.36 34.18
CA PRO A 14 18.29 -71.30 35.13
C PRO A 14 18.02 -71.79 36.55
N SER A 15 18.88 -71.39 37.48
CA SER A 15 18.71 -71.72 38.89
C SER A 15 17.39 -71.15 39.41
N ARG A 16 16.79 -71.81 40.41
CA ARG A 16 15.52 -71.32 41.01
C ARG A 16 15.66 -69.89 41.55
N GLU A 17 16.84 -69.50 41.99
CA GLU A 17 17.15 -68.16 42.50
C GLU A 17 17.13 -67.10 41.38
N ASP A 18 17.67 -67.45 40.19
CA ASP A 18 17.65 -66.55 39.03
C ASP A 18 16.24 -66.37 38.46
N ILE A 19 15.44 -67.43 38.47
CA ILE A 19 14.02 -67.37 38.11
C ILE A 19 13.27 -66.47 39.09
N GLN A 20 13.50 -66.62 40.40
CA GLN A 20 12.83 -65.78 41.41
C GLN A 20 13.23 -64.31 41.29
N ARG A 21 14.50 -63.99 41.02
CA ARG A 21 14.96 -62.62 40.83
C ARG A 21 14.32 -61.94 39.60
N SER A 22 14.00 -62.72 38.57
CA SER A 22 13.31 -62.22 37.36
C SER A 22 11.79 -62.18 37.50
N MET A 23 11.25 -62.70 38.60
CA MET A 23 9.83 -62.63 38.97
C MET A 23 9.52 -61.51 39.98
N ASP A 24 10.51 -60.69 40.38
CA ASP A 24 10.28 -59.50 41.20
C ASP A 24 9.71 -58.35 40.35
N PHE A 25 8.45 -58.52 39.97
CA PHE A 25 7.70 -57.53 39.19
C PHE A 25 7.47 -56.24 39.98
N ASP A 26 7.39 -56.33 41.31
CA ASP A 26 7.18 -55.18 42.19
C ASP A 26 8.40 -54.26 42.20
N GLY A 27 9.62 -54.82 42.29
CA GLY A 27 10.86 -54.06 42.18
C GLY A 27 11.05 -53.43 40.79
N LEU A 28 10.60 -54.11 39.74
CA LEU A 28 10.62 -53.61 38.37
C LEU A 28 9.63 -52.45 38.18
N LEU A 29 8.42 -52.60 38.73
CA LEU A 29 7.38 -51.57 38.71
C LEU A 29 7.83 -50.33 39.50
N ALA A 30 8.39 -50.51 40.71
CA ALA A 30 8.89 -49.41 41.52
C ALA A 30 10.00 -48.60 40.82
N ARG A 31 10.91 -49.27 40.11
CA ARG A 31 11.95 -48.62 39.29
C ARG A 31 11.35 -47.87 38.10
N TYR A 32 10.36 -48.46 37.46
CA TYR A 32 9.65 -47.83 36.35
C TYR A 32 8.88 -46.59 36.81
N GLU A 33 8.18 -46.66 37.94
CA GLU A 33 7.46 -45.55 38.56
C GLU A 33 8.39 -44.43 39.03
N GLN A 34 9.53 -44.77 39.64
CA GLN A 34 10.56 -43.77 40.02
C GLN A 34 11.18 -43.09 38.79
N ALA A 35 11.42 -43.83 37.70
CA ALA A 35 11.91 -43.27 36.44
C ALA A 35 10.86 -42.35 35.77
N GLN A 36 9.56 -42.67 35.88
CA GLN A 36 8.48 -41.79 35.42
C GLN A 36 8.30 -40.55 36.30
N ALA A 37 8.45 -40.69 37.62
CA ALA A 37 8.35 -39.57 38.57
C ALA A 37 9.48 -38.55 38.36
N ALA A 38 10.68 -39.00 37.99
CA ALA A 38 11.81 -38.13 37.65
C ALA A 38 11.67 -37.43 36.27
N ALA A 39 10.77 -37.91 35.40
CA ALA A 39 10.61 -37.45 34.01
C ALA A 39 9.48 -36.44 33.79
N GLN A 40 9.07 -35.68 34.81
CA GLN A 40 8.14 -34.54 34.64
C GLN A 40 8.87 -33.19 34.67
N PRO A 41 9.49 -32.72 33.57
CA PRO A 41 9.88 -31.34 33.47
C PRO A 41 8.62 -30.46 33.36
N GLY A 42 8.21 -29.92 34.50
CA GLY A 42 7.49 -28.66 34.69
C GLY A 42 6.20 -28.47 33.89
N ARG A 43 5.10 -29.12 34.30
CA ARG A 43 3.73 -28.74 33.89
C ARG A 43 3.49 -27.23 34.01
N ILE A 44 4.05 -26.62 35.06
CA ILE A 44 4.03 -25.17 35.32
C ILE A 44 4.70 -24.37 34.19
N ARG A 45 5.86 -24.81 33.69
CA ARG A 45 6.57 -24.10 32.61
C ARG A 45 5.76 -24.13 31.30
N ARG A 46 5.11 -25.25 30.98
CA ARG A 46 4.20 -25.34 29.82
C ARG A 46 2.95 -24.48 29.98
N LEU A 47 2.37 -24.41 31.19
CA LEU A 47 1.24 -23.54 31.51
C LEU A 47 1.62 -22.06 31.42
N VAL A 48 2.80 -21.67 31.92
CA VAL A 48 3.32 -20.30 31.83
C VAL A 48 3.56 -19.89 30.38
N TYR A 49 4.19 -20.74 29.55
CA TYR A 49 4.35 -20.44 28.13
C TYR A 49 3.02 -20.35 27.37
N ARG A 50 2.06 -21.24 27.67
CA ARG A 50 0.71 -21.16 27.08
C ARG A 50 -0.03 -19.90 27.52
N GLY A 51 0.03 -19.54 28.80
CA GLY A 51 -0.55 -18.31 29.34
C GLY A 51 0.08 -17.06 28.76
N ALA A 52 1.41 -17.00 28.66
CA ALA A 52 2.13 -15.89 28.05
C ALA A 52 1.82 -15.74 26.55
N ALA A 53 1.71 -16.84 25.80
CA ALA A 53 1.33 -16.81 24.39
C ALA A 53 -0.10 -16.29 24.18
N ILE A 54 -1.04 -16.71 25.03
CA ILE A 54 -2.44 -16.22 24.99
C ILE A 54 -2.48 -14.72 25.32
N ALA A 55 -1.76 -14.28 26.36
CA ALA A 55 -1.69 -12.86 26.71
C ALA A 55 -1.08 -11.99 25.60
N ALA A 56 -0.02 -12.49 24.94
CA ALA A 56 0.60 -11.81 23.81
C ALA A 56 -0.36 -11.72 22.60
N ALA A 57 -1.11 -12.78 22.30
CA ALA A 57 -2.11 -12.78 21.24
C ALA A 57 -3.27 -11.82 21.52
N ILE A 58 -3.73 -11.72 22.78
CA ILE A 58 -4.75 -10.77 23.19
C ILE A 58 -4.24 -9.33 23.07
N LEU A 59 -3.01 -9.05 23.50
CA LEU A 59 -2.40 -7.73 23.32
C LEU A 59 -2.28 -7.37 21.84
N LEU A 60 -1.88 -8.31 20.99
CA LEU A 60 -1.78 -8.09 19.55
C LEU A 60 -3.17 -7.81 18.95
N LEU A 61 -4.21 -8.52 19.39
CA LEU A 61 -5.60 -8.24 19.00
C LEU A 61 -6.11 -6.87 19.49
N ILE A 62 -5.76 -6.45 20.70
CA ILE A 62 -6.18 -5.14 21.23
C ILE A 62 -5.46 -3.99 20.49
N PHE A 63 -4.16 -4.13 20.21
CA PHE A 63 -3.36 -3.07 19.60
C PHE A 63 -3.46 -3.03 18.06
N ALA A 64 -3.56 -4.18 17.39
CA ALA A 64 -3.65 -4.26 15.93
C ALA A 64 -5.09 -4.48 15.42
N GLY A 65 -6.00 -4.97 16.26
CA GLY A 65 -7.40 -5.21 15.89
C GLY A 65 -8.13 -3.98 15.36
N PRO A 66 -7.99 -2.77 15.94
CA PRO A 66 -8.61 -1.57 15.40
C PRO A 66 -8.10 -1.18 14.01
N ALA A 67 -6.85 -1.50 13.66
CA ALA A 67 -6.31 -1.25 12.33
C ALA A 67 -6.86 -2.23 11.28
N ILE A 68 -7.26 -3.43 11.70
CA ILE A 68 -7.75 -4.51 10.83
C ILE A 68 -9.29 -4.50 10.73
N TRP A 69 -9.98 -4.23 11.83
CA TRP A 69 -11.44 -4.30 11.96
C TRP A 69 -12.12 -2.98 12.36
N GLY A 70 -11.36 -1.91 12.60
CA GLY A 70 -11.94 -0.60 12.82
C GLY A 70 -12.62 -0.05 11.57
N PRO A 71 -13.60 0.86 11.73
CA PRO A 71 -14.22 1.53 10.59
C PRO A 71 -13.14 2.30 9.83
N ARG A 72 -12.95 1.95 8.55
CA ARG A 72 -12.09 2.73 7.65
C ARG A 72 -12.70 4.12 7.54
N GLN A 73 -11.98 5.14 8.00
CA GLN A 73 -12.39 6.53 7.79
C GLN A 73 -12.50 6.75 6.28
N ALA A 74 -13.67 7.17 5.83
CA ALA A 74 -13.84 7.55 4.44
C ALA A 74 -12.89 8.72 4.14
N PRO A 75 -12.24 8.76 2.96
CA PRO A 75 -11.44 9.90 2.57
C PRO A 75 -12.29 11.17 2.67
N THR A 76 -11.69 12.24 3.17
CA THR A 76 -12.40 13.52 3.27
C THR A 76 -12.71 14.05 1.86
N ALA A 77 -13.69 14.96 1.75
CA ALA A 77 -13.97 15.61 0.46
C ALA A 77 -12.71 16.30 -0.10
N ALA A 78 -11.88 16.90 0.77
CA ALA A 78 -10.61 17.50 0.37
C ALA A 78 -9.65 16.46 -0.24
N ASP A 79 -9.48 15.30 0.39
CA ASP A 79 -8.64 14.22 -0.13
C ASP A 79 -9.17 13.65 -1.45
N PHE A 80 -10.49 13.64 -1.62
CA PHE A 80 -11.15 13.20 -2.85
C PHE A 80 -10.84 14.16 -4.02
N PHE A 81 -10.99 15.47 -3.81
CA PHE A 81 -10.73 16.47 -4.85
C PHE A 81 -9.24 16.68 -5.13
N ALA A 82 -8.37 16.55 -4.12
CA ALA A 82 -6.92 16.68 -4.30
C ALA A 82 -6.32 15.63 -5.26
N LYS A 83 -6.97 14.47 -5.43
CA LYS A 83 -6.51 13.40 -6.31
C LYS A 83 -7.07 13.49 -7.73
N ARG A 84 -8.02 14.39 -7.99
CA ARG A 84 -8.69 14.51 -9.28
C ARG A 84 -8.10 15.67 -10.10
N PRO A 85 -8.10 15.56 -11.43
CA PRO A 85 -7.76 16.70 -12.27
C PRO A 85 -8.79 17.81 -12.07
N TYR A 86 -8.34 19.06 -12.18
CA TYR A 86 -9.22 20.23 -12.08
C TYR A 86 -10.33 20.24 -13.15
N VAL A 87 -10.03 19.68 -14.34
CA VAL A 87 -11.00 19.48 -15.42
C VAL A 87 -11.04 17.99 -15.77
N GLU A 88 -12.22 17.37 -15.61
CA GLU A 88 -12.45 15.99 -16.02
C GLU A 88 -12.78 15.93 -17.51
N ARG A 89 -12.02 15.12 -18.25
CA ARG A 89 -12.27 14.93 -19.67
C ARG A 89 -13.49 14.02 -19.88
N PRO A 90 -14.43 14.39 -20.78
CA PRO A 90 -15.62 13.57 -21.04
C PRO A 90 -15.27 12.17 -21.55
N ILE A 91 -14.21 12.06 -22.36
CA ILE A 91 -13.76 10.79 -22.95
C ILE A 91 -12.28 10.58 -22.65
N GLN A 92 -11.96 9.64 -21.76
CA GLN A 92 -10.58 9.38 -21.35
C GLN A 92 -9.74 8.65 -22.41
N GLN A 93 -10.41 7.90 -23.28
CA GLN A 93 -9.81 7.05 -24.32
C GLN A 93 -9.22 7.86 -25.48
N ILE A 94 -9.67 9.10 -25.66
CA ILE A 94 -9.14 10.01 -26.68
C ILE A 94 -8.01 10.84 -26.06
N PRO A 95 -6.85 10.98 -26.73
CA PRO A 95 -5.78 11.85 -26.26
C PRO A 95 -6.27 13.28 -26.03
N ALA A 96 -5.80 13.92 -24.96
CA ALA A 96 -6.07 15.33 -24.73
C ALA A 96 -5.27 16.20 -25.71
N PRO A 97 -5.72 17.43 -26.01
CA PRO A 97 -4.92 18.36 -26.79
C PRO A 97 -3.59 18.64 -26.07
N THR A 98 -2.53 18.80 -26.85
CA THR A 98 -1.16 18.80 -26.33
C THR A 98 -0.89 20.04 -25.48
N THR A 99 -0.46 19.85 -24.24
CA THR A 99 0.03 20.94 -23.38
C THR A 99 1.50 21.15 -23.65
N ARG A 100 1.88 22.39 -23.95
CA ARG A 100 3.26 22.82 -24.15
C ARG A 100 3.69 23.72 -23.00
N SER A 101 4.99 23.88 -22.85
CA SER A 101 5.55 24.80 -21.86
C SER A 101 6.73 25.56 -22.43
N GLN A 102 6.82 26.85 -22.15
CA GLN A 102 7.95 27.69 -22.52
C GLN A 102 8.40 28.51 -21.32
N VAL A 103 9.72 28.68 -21.20
CA VAL A 103 10.32 29.57 -20.21
C VAL A 103 10.46 30.95 -20.84
N LEU A 104 9.94 31.97 -20.15
CA LEU A 104 9.97 33.36 -20.57
C LEU A 104 10.53 34.20 -19.42
N ALA A 105 11.26 35.26 -19.74
CA ALA A 105 11.64 36.24 -18.73
C ALA A 105 10.44 37.14 -18.43
N ALA A 106 9.99 37.15 -17.18
CA ALA A 106 8.77 37.84 -16.75
C ALA A 106 8.81 39.36 -17.01
N HIS A 107 10.01 39.96 -16.96
CA HIS A 107 10.20 41.39 -17.18
C HIS A 107 10.06 41.80 -18.66
N SER A 108 10.52 40.97 -19.60
CA SER A 108 10.51 41.28 -21.03
C SER A 108 9.25 40.77 -21.75
N GLY A 109 8.58 39.77 -21.18
CA GLY A 109 7.50 39.07 -21.88
C GLY A 109 8.02 38.25 -23.06
N GLY A 110 7.16 38.00 -24.05
CA GLY A 110 7.54 37.27 -25.26
C GLY A 110 6.37 36.97 -26.20
N VAL A 111 6.72 36.46 -27.38
CA VAL A 111 5.77 36.02 -28.39
C VAL A 111 6.04 34.56 -28.73
N ILE A 112 4.98 33.76 -28.79
CA ILE A 112 5.04 32.35 -29.16
C ILE A 112 4.12 32.17 -30.36
N ASP A 113 4.70 31.90 -31.53
CA ASP A 113 3.98 31.60 -32.76
C ASP A 113 3.74 30.09 -32.89
N PHE A 114 2.53 29.72 -33.29
CA PHE A 114 2.13 28.33 -33.47
C PHE A 114 2.09 27.94 -34.95
N PRO A 115 2.42 26.67 -35.29
CA PRO A 115 2.27 26.16 -36.65
C PRO A 115 0.84 26.26 -37.21
N SER A 116 -0.16 26.27 -36.34
CA SER A 116 -1.58 26.49 -36.66
C SER A 116 -1.90 27.93 -37.13
N GLY A 117 -1.00 28.89 -36.89
CA GLY A 117 -1.21 30.32 -37.14
C GLY A 117 -1.65 31.12 -35.91
N SER A 118 -1.97 30.47 -34.79
CA SER A 118 -2.23 31.16 -33.53
C SER A 118 -0.98 31.86 -33.01
N ARG A 119 -1.16 32.92 -32.21
CA ARG A 119 -0.08 33.64 -31.53
C ARG A 119 -0.42 33.90 -30.08
N LEU A 120 0.47 33.50 -29.17
CA LEU A 120 0.39 33.86 -27.75
C LEU A 120 1.35 35.03 -27.48
N VAL A 121 0.79 36.18 -27.13
CA VAL A 121 1.56 37.38 -26.76
C VAL A 121 1.49 37.55 -25.25
N VAL A 122 2.65 37.49 -24.61
CA VAL A 122 2.81 37.77 -23.19
C VAL A 122 3.44 39.15 -23.04
N PRO A 123 2.71 40.16 -22.53
CA PRO A 123 3.25 41.49 -22.32
C PRO A 123 4.41 41.52 -21.33
N ALA A 124 5.25 42.55 -21.41
CA ALA A 124 6.25 42.84 -20.38
C ALA A 124 5.56 43.06 -19.02
N SER A 125 6.13 42.52 -17.95
CA SER A 125 5.60 42.68 -16.58
C SER A 125 4.16 42.15 -16.40
N ALA A 126 3.76 41.11 -17.14
CA ALA A 126 2.42 40.52 -17.08
C ALA A 126 2.13 39.64 -15.85
N PHE A 127 3.15 39.31 -15.05
CA PHE A 127 3.03 38.36 -13.95
C PHE A 127 3.14 39.06 -12.59
N MET A 128 2.17 38.81 -11.72
CA MET A 128 2.11 39.34 -10.35
C MET A 128 1.78 38.23 -9.35
N ASP A 129 2.19 38.40 -8.10
CA ASP A 129 1.75 37.56 -6.99
C ASP A 129 0.35 37.94 -6.48
N ASP A 130 -0.13 37.19 -5.48
CA ASP A 130 -1.40 37.41 -4.78
C ASP A 130 -1.52 38.77 -4.09
N ARG A 131 -0.41 39.51 -3.96
CA ARG A 131 -0.32 40.85 -3.35
C ARG A 131 -0.11 41.95 -4.41
N GLY A 132 -0.18 41.61 -5.70
CA GLY A 132 0.00 42.57 -6.80
C GLY A 132 1.45 42.98 -7.02
N ARG A 133 2.43 42.26 -6.47
CA ARG A 133 3.86 42.53 -6.71
C ARG A 133 4.31 41.82 -7.98
N LEU A 134 5.02 42.56 -8.84
CA LEU A 134 5.57 42.01 -10.08
C LEU A 134 6.55 40.87 -9.79
N ILE A 135 6.41 39.78 -10.54
CA ILE A 135 7.32 38.65 -10.51
C ILE A 135 8.53 38.97 -11.40
N SER A 136 9.72 38.91 -10.81
CA SER A 136 11.00 39.04 -11.52
C SER A 136 11.60 37.67 -11.82
N GLY A 137 12.33 37.55 -12.93
CA GLY A 137 13.05 36.33 -13.31
C GLY A 137 12.31 35.48 -14.35
N ASP A 138 12.65 34.20 -14.42
CA ASP A 138 12.12 33.27 -15.41
C ASP A 138 10.83 32.62 -14.92
N VAL A 139 9.81 32.63 -15.79
CA VAL A 139 8.50 32.01 -15.56
C VAL A 139 8.26 30.93 -16.59
N LYS A 140 7.80 29.77 -16.12
CA LYS A 140 7.40 28.66 -16.98
C LYS A 140 5.92 28.77 -17.29
N VAL A 141 5.59 29.15 -18.51
CA VAL A 141 4.21 29.27 -18.97
C VAL A 141 3.78 27.94 -19.58
N HIS A 142 2.77 27.32 -18.99
CA HIS A 142 2.09 26.16 -19.53
C HIS A 142 0.87 26.62 -20.32
N TYR A 143 0.74 26.15 -21.55
CA TYR A 143 -0.38 26.53 -22.42
C TYR A 143 -0.82 25.34 -23.27
N ARG A 144 -2.08 25.39 -23.69
CA ARG A 144 -2.68 24.39 -24.57
C ARG A 144 -3.52 25.12 -25.60
N GLU A 145 -3.23 24.87 -26.86
CA GLU A 145 -4.03 25.37 -27.96
C GLU A 145 -5.27 24.48 -28.11
N LEU A 146 -6.43 25.11 -28.30
CA LEU A 146 -7.69 24.47 -28.63
C LEU A 146 -8.16 25.12 -29.93
N TYR A 147 -7.92 24.43 -31.04
CA TYR A 147 -8.03 25.03 -32.36
C TYR A 147 -9.36 24.67 -33.03
N ASP A 148 -9.82 23.44 -32.86
CA ASP A 148 -11.05 22.94 -33.48
C ASP A 148 -12.13 22.54 -32.46
N TYR A 149 -13.32 22.18 -32.96
CA TYR A 149 -14.43 21.77 -32.13
C TYR A 149 -14.19 20.43 -31.40
N ILE A 150 -13.33 19.57 -31.95
CA ILE A 150 -12.98 18.29 -31.35
C ILE A 150 -12.16 18.57 -30.10
N ASP A 151 -11.19 19.48 -30.17
CA ASP A 151 -10.35 19.91 -29.05
C ASP A 151 -11.19 20.39 -27.86
N PHE A 152 -12.20 21.23 -28.08
CA PHE A 152 -13.08 21.69 -27.00
C PHE A 152 -13.82 20.52 -26.36
N PHE A 153 -14.42 19.66 -27.19
CA PHE A 153 -15.22 18.53 -26.71
C PHE A 153 -14.39 17.54 -25.89
N VAL A 154 -13.19 17.19 -26.36
CA VAL A 154 -12.32 16.22 -25.65
C VAL A 154 -11.59 16.85 -24.46
N SER A 155 -11.46 18.18 -24.42
CA SER A 155 -10.79 18.87 -23.30
C SER A 155 -11.61 18.89 -22.01
N GLY A 156 -12.95 18.84 -22.11
CA GLY A 156 -13.85 19.00 -20.98
C GLY A 156 -13.92 20.41 -20.40
N ILE A 157 -13.32 21.40 -21.06
CA ILE A 157 -13.35 22.79 -20.58
C ILE A 157 -14.77 23.35 -20.75
N PRO A 158 -15.37 23.92 -19.69
CA PRO A 158 -16.67 24.57 -19.81
C PRO A 158 -16.53 25.82 -20.68
N LEU A 159 -17.34 25.89 -21.74
CA LEU A 159 -17.39 27.06 -22.63
C LEU A 159 -18.44 28.09 -22.19
N ALA A 160 -19.29 27.75 -21.21
CA ALA A 160 -20.28 28.66 -20.69
C ALA A 160 -19.62 29.76 -19.84
N TYR A 161 -20.00 31.02 -20.05
CA TYR A 161 -19.55 32.16 -19.27
C TYR A 161 -20.69 33.14 -18.99
N ASP A 162 -20.53 33.92 -17.93
CA ASP A 162 -21.44 35.03 -17.61
C ASP A 162 -20.86 36.35 -18.13
N SER A 163 -21.71 37.12 -18.80
CA SER A 163 -21.42 38.48 -19.24
C SER A 163 -22.51 39.41 -18.72
N ALA A 164 -22.27 40.01 -17.55
CA ALA A 164 -23.18 40.95 -16.90
C ALA A 164 -24.60 40.37 -16.64
N GLY A 165 -24.68 39.12 -16.18
CA GLY A 165 -25.93 38.42 -15.90
C GLY A 165 -26.53 37.68 -17.11
N LEU A 166 -25.85 37.68 -18.25
CA LEU A 166 -26.25 36.95 -19.45
C LEU A 166 -25.35 35.73 -19.64
N TYR A 167 -25.94 34.55 -19.52
CA TYR A 167 -25.26 33.29 -19.84
C TYR A 167 -25.03 33.16 -21.35
N ARG A 168 -23.77 32.99 -21.74
CA ARG A 168 -23.32 32.82 -23.13
C ARG A 168 -22.34 31.65 -23.22
N TYR A 169 -22.04 31.24 -24.45
CA TYR A 169 -21.02 30.24 -24.74
C TYR A 169 -19.88 30.86 -25.55
N LEU A 170 -18.65 30.46 -25.25
CA LEU A 170 -17.51 30.76 -26.10
C LEU A 170 -17.68 30.00 -27.42
N GLU A 171 -17.59 30.72 -28.52
CA GLU A 171 -17.68 30.19 -29.87
C GLU A 171 -16.31 30.23 -30.52
N SER A 172 -16.01 29.22 -31.35
CA SER A 172 -14.79 29.20 -32.14
C SER A 172 -14.97 30.04 -33.40
N ALA A 173 -13.89 30.68 -33.87
CA ALA A 173 -13.88 31.46 -35.10
C ALA A 173 -14.10 30.61 -36.38
N GLY A 174 -14.15 29.27 -36.25
CA GLY A 174 -14.40 28.32 -37.33
C GLY A 174 -15.70 27.53 -37.19
N MET A 175 -16.63 27.94 -36.32
CA MET A 175 -17.98 27.38 -36.19
C MET A 175 -19.05 28.39 -36.58
#